data_AF-A0A7V7BZY9-F1
#
_entry.id   AF-A0A7V7BZY9-F1
#
_cell.length_a   1.000
_cell.length_b   1.000
_cell.length_c   1.000
_cell.angle_alpha   90.00
_cell.angle_beta   90.00
_cell.angle_gamma   90.00
#
_symmetry.space_group_name_H-M   'P 1'
#
loop_
_entity.id
_entity.type
_entity.pdbx_description
1 polymer ?
#
loop_
_entity_poly.entity_id
_entity_poly.type
_entity_poly.pdbx_seq_one_letter_code
_entity_poly.pdbx_strand_id
1 'polypeptide(L)'
;MQLAFTMAPGRGDTDRLLARLADDLTTRGLRLCGTVQINTARATAAPCDMDVRVLPDGPVLRISQNLGTRSRGCRLNPEALEAAVGLVAARLKDGADLVLINKFGKHEAEERGFRDVIAMALDRDIPVLVGLNRLNQTAFETFAGGCAVSLPPERKAIGKWIEGVVHTPSCLLDC
;
A
#
# COMPACT_ATOMS: atom_id res chain seq x y z
N MET A 1 13.73 -6.05 -10.73
CA MET A 1 13.32 -5.11 -9.66
C MET A 1 12.44 -3.97 -10.19
N GLN A 2 11.15 -3.94 -9.81
CA GLN A 2 10.16 -2.96 -10.26
C GLN A 2 9.52 -2.27 -9.04
N LEU A 3 9.98 -1.07 -8.72
CA LEU A 3 9.46 -0.28 -7.60
C LEU A 3 8.94 1.06 -8.12
N ALA A 4 7.72 1.42 -7.75
CA ALA A 4 7.14 2.71 -8.07
C ALA A 4 6.45 3.33 -6.86
N PHE A 5 6.31 4.65 -6.89
CA PHE A 5 5.56 5.37 -5.89
C PHE A 5 4.64 6.41 -6.50
N THR A 6 3.58 6.76 -5.78
CA THR A 6 2.70 7.85 -6.15
C THR A 6 2.26 8.67 -4.94
N MET A 7 1.95 9.94 -5.16
CA MET A 7 1.59 10.88 -4.11
C MET A 7 0.58 11.89 -4.63
N ALA A 8 -0.66 11.80 -4.14
CA ALA A 8 -1.68 12.78 -4.44
C ALA A 8 -1.60 13.99 -3.48
N PRO A 9 -1.94 15.20 -3.93
CA PRO A 9 -1.68 16.43 -3.18
C PRO A 9 -2.61 16.63 -1.97
N GLY A 10 -3.85 16.14 -2.02
CA GLY A 10 -4.83 16.36 -0.96
C GLY A 10 -4.85 15.27 0.11
N ARG A 11 -5.39 15.63 1.28
CA ARG A 11 -5.49 14.73 2.43
C ARG A 11 -6.39 13.54 2.10
N GLY A 12 -5.82 12.34 2.17
CA GLY A 12 -6.52 11.08 1.89
C GLY A 12 -6.73 10.80 0.41
N ASP A 13 -6.20 11.63 -0.50
CA ASP A 13 -6.33 11.38 -1.94
C ASP A 13 -5.57 10.14 -2.38
N THR A 14 -4.34 9.95 -1.87
CA THR A 14 -3.55 8.73 -2.16
C THR A 14 -4.28 7.49 -1.67
N ASP A 15 -4.83 7.51 -0.46
CA ASP A 15 -5.61 6.39 0.10
C ASP A 15 -6.78 6.02 -0.82
N ARG A 16 -7.57 7.02 -1.24
CA ARG A 16 -8.71 6.82 -2.14
C ARG A 16 -8.30 6.39 -3.56
N LEU A 17 -7.15 6.85 -4.04
CA LEU A 17 -6.61 6.46 -5.33
C LEU A 17 -6.22 4.99 -5.32
N LEU A 18 -5.45 4.56 -4.31
CA LEU A 18 -4.96 3.19 -4.19
C LEU A 18 -6.08 2.20 -3.86
N ALA A 19 -7.06 2.57 -3.03
CA ALA A 19 -8.23 1.74 -2.77
C ALA A 19 -9.00 1.43 -4.07
N ARG A 20 -9.31 2.46 -4.86
CA ARG A 20 -9.99 2.29 -6.16
C ARG A 20 -9.16 1.49 -7.16
N LEU A 21 -7.85 1.76 -7.21
CA LEU A 21 -6.94 1.00 -8.05
C LEU A 21 -6.94 -0.48 -7.68
N ALA A 22 -6.92 -0.83 -6.39
CA ALA A 22 -6.98 -2.23 -5.96
C ALA A 22 -8.28 -2.91 -6.40
N ASP A 23 -9.41 -2.22 -6.30
CA ASP A 23 -10.69 -2.75 -6.77
C ASP A 23 -10.67 -2.97 -8.30
N ASP A 24 -10.20 -1.98 -9.07
CA ASP A 24 -10.08 -2.07 -10.53
C ASP A 24 -9.15 -3.24 -10.95
N LEU A 25 -8.01 -3.42 -10.30
CA LEU A 25 -7.07 -4.50 -10.63
C LEU A 25 -7.58 -5.88 -10.21
N THR A 26 -8.30 -5.97 -9.09
CA THR A 26 -8.94 -7.21 -8.64
C THR A 26 -10.02 -7.65 -9.63
N THR A 27 -10.84 -6.72 -10.13
CA THR A 27 -11.85 -7.04 -11.16
C THR A 27 -11.23 -7.46 -12.49
N ARG A 28 -10.00 -7.04 -12.77
CA ARG A 28 -9.19 -7.50 -13.92
C ARG A 28 -8.52 -8.87 -13.68
N GLY A 29 -8.70 -9.47 -12.52
CA GLY A 29 -8.16 -10.80 -12.17
C GLY A 29 -6.71 -10.81 -11.71
N LEU A 30 -6.10 -9.65 -11.42
CA LEU A 30 -4.73 -9.62 -10.88
C LEU A 30 -4.73 -10.11 -9.42
N ARG A 31 -3.75 -10.95 -9.08
CA ARG A 31 -3.48 -11.39 -7.72
C ARG A 31 -2.73 -10.30 -6.97
N LEU A 32 -3.47 -9.48 -6.24
CA LEU A 32 -2.90 -8.41 -5.43
C LEU A 32 -2.47 -8.93 -4.05
N CYS A 33 -1.37 -8.38 -3.54
CA CYS A 33 -0.98 -8.51 -2.14
C CYS A 33 -0.69 -7.12 -1.54
N GLY A 34 -0.69 -6.99 -0.21
CA GLY A 34 -0.43 -5.73 0.48
C GLY A 34 -1.66 -5.14 1.16
N THR A 35 -1.73 -3.81 1.21
CA THR A 35 -2.80 -3.08 1.91
C THR A 35 -3.31 -1.87 1.14
N VAL A 36 -4.59 -1.56 1.33
CA VAL A 36 -5.21 -0.26 1.01
C VAL A 36 -5.86 0.31 2.25
N GLN A 37 -5.87 1.64 2.39
CA GLN A 37 -6.51 2.31 3.52
C GLN A 37 -7.93 2.74 3.16
N ILE A 38 -8.90 2.34 3.97
CA ILE A 38 -10.30 2.72 3.86
C ILE A 38 -10.66 3.57 5.07
N ASN A 39 -10.63 4.89 4.90
CA ASN A 39 -10.94 5.78 6.02
C ASN A 39 -12.45 5.82 6.28
N THR A 40 -12.86 5.41 7.47
CA THR A 40 -14.26 5.45 7.88
C THR A 40 -14.57 6.82 8.49
N ALA A 41 -15.51 7.56 7.87
CA ALA A 41 -15.99 8.83 8.40
C ALA A 41 -16.75 8.59 9.72
N ARG A 42 -16.53 9.45 10.71
CA ARG A 42 -17.31 9.44 11.95
C ARG A 42 -18.47 10.45 11.83
N ALA A 43 -19.61 10.12 12.44
CA ALA A 43 -20.75 11.04 12.52
C ALA A 43 -20.46 12.33 13.32
N THR A 44 -19.44 12.28 14.17
CA THR A 44 -18.97 13.40 15.01
C THR A 44 -17.79 14.13 14.37
N ALA A 45 -17.51 15.36 14.80
CA ALA A 45 -16.32 16.13 14.42
C ALA A 45 -14.96 15.52 14.88
N ALA A 46 -14.95 14.32 15.47
CA ALA A 46 -13.74 13.59 15.80
C ALA A 46 -12.95 13.21 14.52
N PRO A 47 -11.61 13.09 14.59
CA PRO A 47 -10.85 12.74 13.41
C PRO A 47 -11.18 11.31 12.96
N CYS A 48 -11.25 11.09 11.64
CA CYS A 48 -11.65 9.82 11.05
C CYS A 48 -10.86 8.63 11.62
N ASP A 49 -11.49 7.47 11.59
CA ASP A 49 -10.77 6.23 11.82
C ASP A 49 -9.98 5.84 10.59
N MET A 50 -8.79 5.30 10.82
CA MET A 50 -7.93 4.75 9.79
C MET A 50 -8.04 3.23 9.88
N ASP A 51 -8.57 2.63 8.82
CA ASP A 51 -8.66 1.18 8.64
C ASP A 51 -7.81 0.78 7.45
N VAL A 52 -7.11 -0.35 7.53
CA VAL A 52 -6.43 -0.98 6.39
C VAL A 52 -7.12 -2.27 6.03
N ARG A 53 -7.38 -2.48 4.75
CA ARG A 53 -7.80 -3.77 4.22
C ARG A 53 -6.56 -4.50 3.72
N VAL A 54 -6.35 -5.71 4.22
CA VAL A 54 -5.33 -6.63 3.69
C VAL A 54 -5.85 -7.18 2.35
N LEU A 55 -5.04 -7.11 1.30
CA LEU A 55 -5.40 -7.59 -0.03
C LEU A 55 -5.14 -9.09 -0.20
N PRO A 56 -5.82 -9.75 -1.16
CA PRO A 56 -6.91 -9.21 -1.98
C PRO A 56 -8.26 -9.15 -1.23
N ASP A 57 -8.50 -10.12 -0.36
CA ASP A 57 -9.76 -10.44 0.34
C ASP A 57 -9.55 -10.64 1.86
N GLY A 58 -8.55 -9.96 2.42
CA GLY A 58 -8.17 -10.10 3.82
C GLY A 58 -9.00 -9.23 4.78
N PRO A 59 -8.69 -9.33 6.08
CA PRO A 59 -9.41 -8.59 7.10
C PRO A 59 -9.21 -7.08 6.94
N VAL A 60 -10.19 -6.33 7.45
CA VAL A 60 -10.08 -4.91 7.70
C VAL A 60 -9.61 -4.70 9.14
N LEU A 61 -8.47 -4.04 9.31
CA LEU A 61 -7.84 -3.80 10.60
C LEU A 61 -7.86 -2.31 10.94
N ARG A 62 -8.37 -1.99 12.12
CA ARG A 62 -8.36 -0.64 12.69
C ARG A 62 -6.94 -0.26 13.11
N ILE A 63 -6.26 0.54 12.30
CA ILE A 63 -4.92 1.05 12.58
C ILE A 63 -4.92 2.41 13.26
N SER A 64 -6.08 2.95 13.64
CA SER A 64 -6.15 4.14 14.50
C SER A 64 -6.70 3.81 15.89
N GLN A 65 -6.06 4.36 16.92
CA GLN A 65 -6.49 4.31 18.32
C GLN A 65 -6.99 5.68 18.82
N ASN A 66 -7.79 5.65 19.88
CA ASN A 66 -8.20 6.86 20.60
C ASN A 66 -7.23 7.09 21.77
N LEU A 67 -6.47 8.18 21.71
CA LEU A 67 -5.52 8.56 22.76
C LEU A 67 -6.12 9.54 23.78
N GLY A 68 -7.43 9.76 23.73
CA GLY A 68 -8.13 10.76 24.54
C GLY A 68 -8.12 12.16 23.92
N THR A 69 -9.06 13.00 24.38
CA THR A 69 -9.39 14.31 23.78
C THR A 69 -8.29 15.36 23.83
N ARG A 70 -7.25 15.15 24.66
CA ARG A 70 -6.13 16.10 24.82
C ARG A 70 -4.81 15.61 24.21
N SER A 71 -4.78 14.41 23.63
CA SER A 71 -3.55 13.87 23.06
C SER A 71 -3.25 14.51 21.71
N ARG A 72 -1.99 14.95 21.54
CA ARG A 72 -1.41 15.36 20.26
C ARG A 72 -0.55 14.27 19.62
N GLY A 73 -0.50 13.09 20.26
CA GLY A 73 0.32 11.96 19.82
C GLY A 73 -0.21 11.28 18.55
N CYS A 74 0.63 10.47 17.92
CA CYS A 74 0.26 9.70 16.74
C CYS A 74 -0.86 8.72 17.07
N ARG A 75 -2.03 8.88 16.43
CA ARG A 75 -3.18 7.98 16.62
C ARG A 75 -2.97 6.59 16.00
N LEU A 76 -1.84 6.32 15.37
CA LEU A 76 -1.58 5.01 14.77
C LEU A 76 -1.54 3.94 15.88
N ASN A 77 -2.24 2.83 15.67
CA ASN A 77 -2.15 1.63 16.49
C ASN A 77 -1.01 0.76 15.93
N PRO A 78 0.14 0.69 16.60
CA PRO A 78 1.29 -0.06 16.12
C PRO A 78 0.99 -1.56 16.02
N GLU A 79 0.29 -2.14 16.99
CA GLU A 79 0.00 -3.58 17.02
C GLU A 79 -0.88 -4.01 15.84
N ALA A 80 -1.92 -3.22 15.53
CA ALA A 80 -2.78 -3.49 14.38
C ALA A 80 -2.03 -3.35 13.05
N LEU A 81 -1.07 -2.41 12.97
CA LEU A 81 -0.23 -2.26 11.78
C LEU A 81 0.72 -3.46 11.62
N GLU A 82 1.39 -3.89 12.69
CA GLU A 82 2.26 -5.07 12.65
C GLU A 82 1.48 -6.35 12.32
N ALA A 83 0.24 -6.49 12.81
CA ALA A 83 -0.65 -7.58 12.41
C ALA A 83 -0.93 -7.56 10.89
N ALA A 84 -1.18 -6.38 10.31
CA ALA A 84 -1.34 -6.23 8.86
C ALA A 84 -0.07 -6.63 8.09
N VAL A 85 1.11 -6.20 8.57
CA VAL A 85 2.41 -6.57 8.00
C VAL A 85 2.59 -8.09 8.00
N GLY A 86 2.34 -8.75 9.14
CA GLY A 86 2.47 -10.20 9.26
C GLY A 86 1.53 -10.97 8.32
N LEU A 87 0.27 -10.54 8.19
CA LEU A 87 -0.69 -11.13 7.26
C LEU A 87 -0.25 -10.98 5.80
N VAL A 88 0.22 -9.79 5.42
CA VAL A 88 0.73 -9.52 4.06
C VAL A 88 1.99 -10.35 3.79
N ALA A 89 2.92 -10.40 4.72
CA ALA A 89 4.15 -11.18 4.57
C ALA A 89 3.86 -12.68 4.41
N ALA A 90 2.89 -13.21 5.16
CA ALA A 90 2.44 -14.59 5.01
C ALA A 90 1.84 -14.85 3.63
N ARG A 91 0.90 -14.02 3.18
CA ARG A 91 0.22 -14.14 1.87
C ARG A 91 1.19 -14.00 0.69
N LEU A 92 2.16 -13.10 0.79
CA LEU A 92 3.15 -12.88 -0.27
C LEU A 92 4.01 -14.14 -0.56
N LYS A 93 4.07 -15.12 0.36
CA LYS A 93 4.74 -16.41 0.13
C LYS A 93 4.07 -17.23 -0.97
N ASP A 94 2.78 -17.05 -1.20
CA ASP A 94 2.02 -17.74 -2.26
C ASP A 94 2.16 -17.05 -3.63
N GLY A 95 2.91 -15.94 -3.68
CA GLY A 95 3.10 -15.11 -4.86
C GLY A 95 2.01 -14.07 -5.06
N ALA A 96 2.31 -13.08 -5.89
CA ALA A 96 1.38 -12.01 -6.28
C ALA A 96 1.82 -11.46 -7.64
N ASP A 97 0.89 -10.84 -8.36
CA ASP A 97 1.20 -10.15 -9.61
C ASP A 97 1.61 -8.70 -9.32
N LEU A 98 1.16 -8.13 -8.18
CA LEU A 98 1.52 -6.79 -7.72
C LEU A 98 1.37 -6.70 -6.19
N VAL A 99 2.33 -6.05 -5.53
CA VAL A 99 2.21 -5.61 -4.13
C VAL A 99 1.83 -4.13 -4.08
N LEU A 100 0.74 -3.82 -3.36
CA LEU A 100 0.31 -2.46 -3.08
C LEU A 100 0.56 -2.13 -1.60
N ILE A 101 1.39 -1.13 -1.33
CA ILE A 101 1.59 -0.60 0.02
C ILE A 101 0.90 0.76 0.11
N ASN A 102 -0.20 0.85 0.86
CA ASN A 102 -0.99 2.09 0.90
C ASN A 102 -0.16 3.32 1.28
N LYS A 103 0.72 3.18 2.27
CA LYS A 103 1.52 4.30 2.74
C LYS A 103 2.86 3.90 3.32
N PHE A 104 3.96 4.42 2.74
CA PHE A 104 5.24 4.50 3.45
C PHE A 104 5.15 5.61 4.49
N GLY A 105 5.07 5.18 5.74
CA GLY A 105 4.77 5.98 6.90
C GLY A 105 5.99 6.34 7.73
N LYS A 106 5.71 6.81 8.94
CA LYS A 106 6.73 7.03 9.96
C LYS A 106 7.41 5.73 10.36
N HIS A 107 6.67 4.62 10.45
CA HIS A 107 7.22 3.32 10.85
C HIS A 107 8.26 2.83 9.85
N GLU A 108 7.99 2.95 8.55
CA GLU A 108 8.93 2.56 7.50
C GLU A 108 10.14 3.50 7.41
N ALA A 109 9.99 4.77 7.80
CA ALA A 109 11.13 5.67 7.98
C ALA A 109 12.00 5.28 9.19
N GLU A 110 11.42 4.62 10.19
CA GLU A 110 12.07 4.12 11.41
C GLU A 110 12.42 2.62 11.31
N GLU A 111 12.68 2.13 10.09
CA GLU A 111 13.12 0.75 9.82
C GLU A 111 12.14 -0.37 10.23
N ARG A 112 10.84 -0.05 10.30
CA ARG A 112 9.76 -0.98 10.65
C ARG A 112 8.68 -1.07 9.56
N GLY A 113 7.56 -1.70 9.87
CA GLY A 113 6.38 -1.71 9.02
C GLY A 113 6.59 -2.54 7.75
N PHE A 114 6.15 -2.01 6.61
CA PHE A 114 6.15 -2.78 5.35
C PHE A 114 7.51 -2.90 4.64
N ARG A 115 8.62 -2.43 5.21
CA ARG A 115 9.94 -2.50 4.54
C ARG A 115 10.34 -3.91 4.14
N ASP A 116 10.22 -4.86 5.05
CA ASP A 116 10.58 -6.26 4.79
C ASP A 116 9.66 -6.90 3.76
N VAL A 117 8.38 -6.52 3.74
CA VAL A 117 7.44 -6.92 2.70
C VAL A 117 7.86 -6.37 1.34
N ILE A 118 8.26 -5.10 1.27
CA ILE A 118 8.72 -4.48 0.02
C ILE A 118 9.99 -5.18 -0.46
N ALA A 119 10.97 -5.39 0.41
CA ALA A 119 12.20 -6.11 0.06
C ALA A 119 11.90 -7.53 -0.43
N MET A 120 11.09 -8.30 0.31
CA MET A 120 10.72 -9.67 -0.07
C MET A 120 9.98 -9.74 -1.42
N ALA A 121 9.15 -8.74 -1.74
CA ALA A 121 8.48 -8.67 -3.04
C ALA A 121 9.50 -8.44 -4.17
N LEU A 122 10.41 -7.48 -3.97
CA LEU A 122 11.44 -7.13 -4.95
C LEU A 122 12.44 -8.26 -5.19
N ASP A 123 12.82 -9.00 -4.14
CA ASP A 123 13.68 -10.20 -4.22
C ASP A 123 13.05 -11.34 -5.02
N ARG A 124 11.72 -11.33 -5.17
CA ARG A 124 10.94 -12.29 -5.96
C ARG A 124 10.51 -11.75 -7.32
N ASP A 125 11.06 -10.62 -7.73
CA ASP A 125 10.68 -9.89 -8.95
C ASP A 125 9.18 -9.52 -9.04
N ILE A 126 8.51 -9.41 -7.90
CA ILE A 126 7.11 -8.95 -7.83
C ILE A 126 7.13 -7.42 -7.80
N PRO A 127 6.41 -6.74 -8.73
CA PRO A 127 6.37 -5.29 -8.75
C PRO A 127 5.68 -4.72 -7.50
N VAL A 128 6.17 -3.57 -7.03
CA VAL A 128 5.65 -2.90 -5.84
C VAL A 128 5.24 -1.47 -6.18
N LEU A 129 4.01 -1.10 -5.84
CA LEU A 129 3.53 0.28 -5.86
C LEU A 129 3.28 0.78 -4.44
N VAL A 130 3.91 1.90 -4.10
CA VAL A 130 3.87 2.50 -2.77
C VAL A 130 3.18 3.86 -2.80
N GLY A 131 2.18 4.06 -1.95
CA GLY A 131 1.64 5.40 -1.69
C GLY A 131 2.54 6.19 -0.76
N LEU A 132 2.73 7.48 -1.04
CA LEU A 132 3.49 8.39 -0.19
C LEU A 132 2.66 9.59 0.28
N ASN A 133 3.22 10.27 1.28
CA ASN A 133 2.96 11.67 1.55
C ASN A 133 4.26 12.47 1.42
N ARG A 134 4.15 13.80 1.38
CA ARG A 134 5.33 14.67 1.22
C ARG A 134 6.33 14.51 2.38
N LEU A 135 5.82 14.22 3.58
CA LEU A 135 6.63 14.13 4.80
C LEU A 135 7.63 12.97 4.76
N ASN A 136 7.27 11.84 4.13
CA ASN A 136 8.10 10.64 4.14
C ASN A 136 8.78 10.38 2.79
N GLN A 137 8.71 11.32 1.85
CA GLN A 137 9.28 11.15 0.51
C GLN A 137 10.78 10.89 0.57
N THR A 138 11.54 11.73 1.28
CA THR A 138 13.00 11.56 1.41
C THR A 138 13.36 10.23 2.06
N ALA A 139 12.66 9.83 3.12
CA ALA A 139 12.90 8.54 3.78
C ALA A 139 12.64 7.35 2.85
N PHE A 140 11.58 7.43 2.03
CA PHE A 140 11.30 6.44 1.01
C PHE A 140 12.38 6.42 -0.09
N GLU A 141 12.82 7.58 -0.59
CA GLU A 141 13.85 7.68 -1.62
C GLU A 141 15.18 7.11 -1.14
N THR A 142 15.56 7.37 0.12
CA THR A 142 16.73 6.74 0.77
C THR A 142 16.56 5.22 0.85
N PHE A 143 15.39 4.73 1.29
CA PHE A 143 15.09 3.30 1.32
C PHE A 143 15.17 2.65 -0.08
N ALA A 144 14.63 3.32 -1.09
CA ALA A 144 14.57 2.83 -2.45
C ALA A 144 15.91 2.84 -3.18
N GLY A 145 16.95 3.49 -2.63
CA GLY A 145 18.28 3.53 -3.23
C GLY A 145 18.33 4.14 -4.63
N GLY A 146 17.38 5.03 -4.97
CA GLY A 146 17.25 5.61 -6.30
C GLY A 146 16.62 4.71 -7.36
N CYS A 147 16.11 3.53 -7.00
CA CYS A 147 15.52 2.58 -7.94
C CYS A 147 14.00 2.77 -8.17
N ALA A 148 13.35 3.65 -7.40
CA ALA A 148 11.91 3.85 -7.49
C ALA A 148 11.50 4.84 -8.59
N VAL A 149 10.49 4.47 -9.37
CA VAL A 149 9.88 5.35 -10.37
C VAL A 149 8.78 6.21 -9.74
N SER A 150 8.86 7.52 -9.91
CA SER A 150 7.79 8.45 -9.51
C SER A 150 6.66 8.42 -10.54
N LEU A 151 5.45 8.11 -10.10
CA LEU A 151 4.26 8.07 -10.94
C LEU A 151 3.30 9.22 -10.60
N PRO A 152 2.78 9.93 -11.61
CA PRO A 152 1.67 10.86 -11.39
C PRO A 152 0.51 10.16 -10.66
N PRO A 153 -0.21 10.84 -9.75
CA PRO A 153 -1.33 10.28 -8.99
C PRO A 153 -2.60 10.14 -9.84
N GLU A 154 -2.47 9.49 -10.99
CA GLU A 154 -3.48 9.33 -12.02
C GLU A 154 -3.63 7.84 -12.34
N ARG A 155 -4.88 7.33 -12.29
CA ARG A 155 -5.16 5.91 -12.58
C ARG A 155 -4.60 5.46 -13.93
N LYS A 156 -4.62 6.34 -14.94
CA LYS A 156 -4.10 6.04 -16.28
C LYS A 156 -2.58 5.85 -16.28
N ALA A 157 -1.84 6.75 -15.63
CA ALA A 157 -0.38 6.68 -15.57
C ALA A 157 0.07 5.45 -14.76
N ILE A 158 -0.59 5.21 -13.62
CA ILE A 158 -0.32 4.03 -12.78
C ILE A 158 -0.68 2.74 -13.51
N GLY A 159 -1.86 2.67 -14.13
CA GLY A 159 -2.30 1.51 -14.91
C GLY A 159 -1.33 1.17 -16.04
N LYS A 160 -0.82 2.18 -16.77
CA LYS A 160 0.19 1.98 -17.81
C LYS A 160 1.50 1.40 -17.27
N TRP A 161 1.95 1.87 -16.10
CA TRP A 161 3.13 1.29 -15.46
C TRP A 161 2.88 -0.17 -15.06
N ILE A 162 1.74 -0.45 -14.42
CA ILE A 162 1.35 -1.81 -14.02
C ILE A 162 1.35 -2.74 -15.23
N GLU A 163 0.68 -2.37 -16.32
CA GLU A 163 0.62 -3.17 -17.55
C GLU A 163 2.01 -3.46 -18.16
N GLY A 164 2.97 -2.56 -17.96
CA GLY A 164 4.34 -2.76 -18.42
C GLY A 164 5.20 -3.65 -17.52
N VAL A 165 4.78 -3.92 -16.28
CA VAL A 165 5.58 -4.66 -15.29
C VAL A 165 4.94 -5.95 -14.81
N VAL A 166 3.61 -6.06 -14.85
CA VAL A 166 2.92 -7.31 -14.50
C VAL A 166 3.01 -8.28 -15.66
N HIS A 167 3.49 -9.48 -15.37
CA HIS A 167 3.59 -10.54 -16.35
C HIS A 167 2.37 -11.42 -16.16
N THR A 168 1.31 -11.19 -16.93
CA THR A 168 0.20 -12.14 -16.97
C THR A 168 0.75 -13.45 -17.51
N PRO A 169 0.66 -14.58 -16.78
CA PRO A 169 1.03 -15.86 -17.36
C PRO A 169 0.19 -16.07 -18.60
N SER A 170 0.86 -16.20 -19.76
CA SER A 170 0.23 -16.64 -21.00
C SER A 170 -0.24 -18.07 -20.82
N CYS A 171 -1.39 -18.26 -20.20
CA CYS A 171 -2.03 -19.56 -20.11
C CYS A 171 -3.48 -19.37 -20.53
N LEU A 172 -3.74 -19.69 -21.81
CA LEU A 172 -5.00 -20.08 -22.46
C LEU A 172 -5.03 -19.59 -23.93
N LEU A 173 -4.17 -20.15 -24.78
CA LEU A 173 -4.38 -20.16 -26.25
C LEU A 173 -3.87 -21.43 -26.94
N ASP A 174 -3.55 -22.50 -26.18
CA ASP A 174 -3.25 -23.82 -26.74
C ASP A 174 -4.19 -24.86 -26.11
N CYS A 175 -5.42 -24.93 -26.62
CA CYS A 175 -6.34 -26.09 -26.56
C CYS A 175 -7.34 -25.95 -27.72
#